data_AF-A0A246BIF4-F1
#
_entry.id   AF-A0A246BIF4-F1
#
_cell.length_a   1.000
_cell.length_b   1.000
_cell.length_c   1.000
_cell.angle_alpha   90.00
_cell.angle_beta   90.00
_cell.angle_gamma   90.00
#
_symmetry.space_group_name_H-M   'P 1'
#
loop_
_entity.id
_entity.type
_entity.pdbx_description
1 polymer ?
#
loop_
_entity_poly.entity_id
_entity_poly.type
_entity_poly.pdbx_seq_one_letter_code
_entity_poly.pdbx_strand_id
1 'polypeptide(L)'
;MTMTATSTNAKAPAGLYTVPVGSNETLRKGVAKLQFKVTSPVMKKATAFVFSSKTFWDRVAIPAMNAALKAKGVTNLRFPSGNFYADSAGVTKQAPLAKVPAGFKYYPRKGYDPVTGVAFLWVVVS
;
A
#
# COMPACT_ATOMS: atom_id res chain seq x y z
N MET A 1 4.89 -31.99 27.64
CA MET A 1 3.73 -31.48 26.88
C MET A 1 3.92 -29.99 26.70
N THR A 2 4.38 -29.58 25.53
CA THR A 2 4.70 -28.17 25.24
C THR A 2 3.42 -27.49 24.80
N MET A 3 2.95 -26.51 25.56
CA MET A 3 1.76 -25.73 25.23
C MET A 3 2.07 -24.84 24.03
N THR A 4 1.49 -25.17 22.88
CA THR A 4 1.40 -24.25 21.74
C THR A 4 0.48 -23.11 22.14
N ALA A 5 1.06 -21.95 22.46
CA ALA A 5 0.30 -20.74 22.64
C ALA A 5 -0.34 -20.38 21.30
N THR A 6 -1.63 -20.65 21.16
CA THR A 6 -2.46 -20.12 20.08
C THR A 6 -2.45 -18.60 20.25
N SER A 7 -1.68 -17.89 19.44
CA SER A 7 -1.81 -16.44 19.37
C SER A 7 -3.22 -16.14 18.87
N THR A 8 -4.10 -15.80 19.80
CA THR A 8 -5.35 -15.14 19.46
C THR A 8 -4.94 -13.84 18.79
N ASN A 9 -4.93 -13.84 17.46
CA ASN A 9 -4.81 -12.65 16.63
C ASN A 9 -6.01 -11.78 16.96
N ALA A 10 -5.89 -10.97 18.01
CA ALA A 10 -6.85 -9.93 18.33
C ALA A 10 -7.02 -9.13 17.05
N LYS A 11 -8.24 -9.14 16.50
CA LYS A 11 -8.57 -8.55 15.21
C LYS A 11 -8.24 -7.06 15.29
N ALA A 12 -7.02 -6.70 14.88
CA ALA A 12 -6.55 -5.33 14.92
C ALA A 12 -7.58 -4.47 14.17
N PRO A 13 -7.99 -3.33 14.74
CA PRO A 13 -9.10 -2.56 14.22
C PRO A 13 -8.86 -2.20 12.74
N ALA A 14 -9.94 -2.20 11.96
CA ALA A 14 -9.92 -1.70 10.60
C ALA A 14 -9.39 -0.25 10.63
N GLY A 15 -8.31 0.01 9.91
CA GLY A 15 -7.57 1.27 10.07
C GLY A 15 -6.40 1.40 9.12
N LEU A 16 -5.54 2.38 9.37
CA LEU A 16 -4.29 2.57 8.64
C LEU A 16 -3.21 1.61 9.19
N TYR A 17 -2.59 0.79 8.34
CA TYR A 17 -1.55 -0.14 8.78
C TYR A 17 -0.49 -0.40 7.71
N THR A 18 0.66 -0.91 8.15
CA THR A 18 1.77 -1.31 7.27
C THR A 18 1.92 -2.82 7.28
N VAL A 19 2.03 -3.41 6.10
CA VAL A 19 2.36 -4.83 5.92
C VAL A 19 3.88 -4.94 5.84
N PRO A 20 4.54 -5.62 6.80
CA PRO A 20 5.99 -5.78 6.78
C PRO A 20 6.46 -6.49 5.52
N VAL A 21 7.68 -6.16 5.07
CA VAL A 21 8.32 -6.84 3.94
C VAL A 21 8.44 -8.34 4.23
N GLY A 22 7.97 -9.17 3.32
CA GLY A 22 8.00 -10.63 3.47
C GLY A 22 6.89 -11.21 4.35
N SER A 23 5.91 -10.39 4.77
CA SER A 23 4.74 -10.87 5.51
C SER A 23 3.85 -11.76 4.64
N ASN A 24 3.34 -12.83 5.23
CA ASN A 24 2.31 -13.71 4.66
C ASN A 24 0.91 -13.42 5.25
N GLU A 25 0.76 -12.31 5.99
CA GLU A 25 -0.51 -11.93 6.59
C GLU A 25 -1.58 -11.67 5.52
N THR A 26 -2.79 -12.17 5.75
CA THR A 26 -3.94 -11.80 4.94
C THR A 26 -4.30 -10.34 5.17
N LEU A 27 -4.55 -9.60 4.09
CA LEU A 27 -4.93 -8.19 4.17
C LEU A 27 -6.26 -8.04 4.91
N ARG A 28 -6.28 -7.13 5.90
CA ARG A 28 -7.47 -6.74 6.64
C ARG A 28 -8.12 -5.49 6.03
N LYS A 29 -9.42 -5.32 6.25
CA LYS A 29 -10.15 -4.11 5.85
C LYS A 29 -9.47 -2.85 6.39
N GLY A 30 -9.35 -1.82 5.55
CA GLY A 30 -8.70 -0.56 5.90
C GLY A 30 -7.72 -0.09 4.82
N VAL A 31 -6.72 0.69 5.22
CA VAL A 31 -5.73 1.28 4.32
C VAL A 31 -4.37 0.67 4.61
N ALA A 32 -3.89 -0.16 3.69
CA ALA A 32 -2.69 -0.96 3.86
C ALA A 32 -1.51 -0.37 3.06
N LYS A 33 -0.38 -0.17 3.73
CA LYS A 33 0.91 0.10 3.08
C LYS A 33 1.59 -1.21 2.77
N LEU A 34 1.61 -1.59 1.49
CA LEU A 34 2.34 -2.76 1.01
C LEU A 34 3.78 -2.35 0.74
N GLN A 35 4.73 -3.15 1.23
CA GLN A 35 6.16 -2.90 1.06
C GLN A 35 6.84 -4.05 0.31
N PHE A 36 7.76 -3.70 -0.57
CA PHE A 36 8.50 -4.65 -1.40
C PHE A 36 9.98 -4.30 -1.36
N LYS A 37 10.84 -5.31 -1.24
CA LYS A 37 12.29 -5.12 -1.31
C LYS A 37 12.81 -5.58 -2.67
N VAL A 38 13.46 -4.66 -3.36
CA VAL A 38 14.07 -4.88 -4.66
C VAL A 38 15.58 -4.95 -4.47
N THR A 39 16.15 -6.14 -4.66
CA THR A 39 17.58 -6.39 -4.39
C THR A 39 18.43 -6.31 -5.66
N SER A 40 17.91 -6.77 -6.80
CA SER A 40 18.63 -6.75 -8.07
C SER A 40 18.92 -5.31 -8.55
N PRO A 41 20.17 -4.97 -8.96
CA PRO A 41 20.51 -3.64 -9.47
C PRO A 41 19.68 -3.19 -10.67
N VAL A 42 19.37 -4.12 -11.58
CA VAL A 42 18.53 -3.82 -12.76
C VAL A 42 17.10 -3.50 -12.32
N MET A 43 16.56 -4.32 -11.41
CA MET A 43 15.22 -4.09 -10.88
C MET A 43 15.13 -2.79 -10.09
N LYS A 44 16.17 -2.42 -9.33
CA LYS A 44 16.21 -1.13 -8.62
C LYS A 44 16.04 0.05 -9.58
N LYS A 45 16.69 0.02 -10.75
CA LYS A 45 16.55 1.04 -11.80
C LYS A 45 15.15 1.03 -12.41
N ALA A 46 14.62 -0.15 -12.73
CA ALA A 46 13.26 -0.29 -13.27
C ALA A 46 12.20 0.23 -12.28
N THR A 47 12.30 -0.15 -11.01
CA THR A 47 11.42 0.34 -9.94
C THR A 47 11.53 1.84 -9.77
N ALA A 48 12.75 2.41 -9.80
CA ALA A 48 12.93 3.87 -9.76
C ALA A 48 12.16 4.57 -10.88
N PHE A 49 12.23 4.07 -12.11
CA PHE A 49 11.49 4.63 -13.25
C PHE A 49 9.97 4.54 -13.05
N VAL A 50 9.46 3.35 -12.72
CA VAL A 50 8.02 3.10 -12.53
C VAL A 50 7.46 3.95 -11.38
N PHE A 51 8.22 4.10 -10.28
CA PHE A 51 7.76 4.80 -9.09
C PHE A 51 7.96 6.32 -9.16
N SER A 52 8.94 6.82 -9.92
CA SER A 52 9.11 8.28 -10.15
C SER A 52 8.21 8.83 -11.24
N SER A 53 7.84 8.02 -12.25
CA SER A 53 6.96 8.46 -13.34
C SER A 53 5.50 8.55 -12.88
N LYS A 54 4.88 9.73 -13.03
CA LYS A 54 3.43 9.91 -12.83
C LYS A 54 2.64 9.32 -13.99
N THR A 55 2.97 9.71 -15.22
CA THR A 55 2.25 9.32 -16.43
C THR A 55 2.27 7.81 -16.66
N PHE A 56 3.44 7.16 -16.55
CA PHE A 56 3.54 5.72 -16.73
C PHE A 56 2.76 4.96 -15.65
N TRP A 57 2.86 5.41 -14.40
CA TRP A 57 2.17 4.76 -13.29
C TRP A 57 0.65 4.78 -13.47
N ASP A 58 0.09 5.95 -13.82
CA ASP A 58 -1.36 6.12 -13.93
C ASP A 58 -1.93 5.48 -15.20
N ARG A 59 -1.20 5.55 -16.32
CA ARG A 59 -1.69 5.04 -17.61
C ARG A 59 -1.38 3.57 -17.87
N VAL A 60 -0.33 3.03 -17.26
CA VAL A 60 0.17 1.68 -17.57
C VAL A 60 0.19 0.79 -16.33
N ALA A 61 0.92 1.19 -15.29
CA ALA A 61 1.16 0.31 -14.14
C ALA A 61 -0.12 -0.01 -13.34
N ILE A 62 -0.91 1.01 -12.93
CA ILE A 62 -2.15 0.80 -12.18
C ILE A 62 -3.16 -0.05 -12.98
N PRO A 63 -3.47 0.27 -14.25
CA PRO A 63 -4.40 -0.55 -15.05
C PRO A 63 -3.95 -2.01 -15.16
N ALA A 64 -2.66 -2.26 -15.40
CA ALA A 64 -2.11 -3.60 -15.49
C ALA A 64 -2.23 -4.36 -14.16
N MET A 65 -1.92 -3.71 -13.03
CA MET A 65 -2.10 -4.31 -11.70
C MET A 65 -3.56 -4.64 -11.40
N ASN A 66 -4.48 -3.72 -11.69
CA ASN A 66 -5.91 -3.95 -11.52
C ASN A 66 -6.42 -5.13 -12.36
N ALA A 67 -6.00 -5.21 -13.62
CA ALA A 67 -6.35 -6.31 -14.50
C ALA A 67 -5.83 -7.66 -13.96
N ALA A 68 -4.58 -7.69 -13.49
CA ALA A 68 -3.98 -8.88 -12.90
C ALA A 68 -4.68 -9.33 -11.60
N LEU A 69 -5.06 -8.39 -10.73
CA LEU A 69 -5.82 -8.68 -9.52
C LEU A 69 -7.20 -9.25 -9.86
N LYS A 70 -7.91 -8.61 -10.81
CA LYS A 70 -9.23 -9.07 -11.26
C LYS A 70 -9.18 -10.47 -11.88
N ALA A 71 -8.14 -10.76 -12.69
CA ALA A 71 -7.94 -12.08 -13.27
C ALA A 71 -7.73 -13.18 -12.20
N LYS A 72 -7.24 -12.81 -11.01
CA LYS A 72 -7.10 -13.70 -9.85
C LYS A 72 -8.32 -13.70 -8.93
N GLY A 73 -9.42 -13.06 -9.32
CA GLY A 73 -10.63 -12.95 -8.50
C GLY A 73 -10.53 -11.97 -7.33
N VAL A 74 -9.48 -11.14 -7.27
CA VAL A 74 -9.29 -10.16 -6.21
C VAL A 74 -10.00 -8.85 -6.59
N THR A 75 -11.12 -8.58 -5.94
CA THR A 75 -12.00 -7.43 -6.24
C THR A 75 -12.15 -6.43 -5.10
N ASN A 76 -11.70 -6.79 -3.90
CA ASN A 76 -11.80 -5.98 -2.68
C ASN A 76 -10.60 -5.03 -2.46
N LEU A 77 -9.71 -4.91 -3.45
CA LEU A 77 -8.54 -4.03 -3.40
C LEU A 77 -8.68 -2.89 -4.38
N ARG A 78 -8.38 -1.67 -3.91
CA ARG A 78 -8.35 -0.46 -4.73
C ARG A 78 -7.06 0.33 -4.50
N PHE A 79 -6.41 0.74 -5.58
CA PHE A 79 -5.31 1.70 -5.49
C PHE A 79 -5.84 3.14 -5.39
N PRO A 80 -5.29 3.99 -4.48
CA PRO A 80 -5.60 5.41 -4.47
C PRO A 80 -5.23 6.09 -5.80
N SER A 81 -6.15 6.90 -6.33
CA SER A 81 -5.97 7.66 -7.57
C SER A 81 -4.89 8.74 -7.47
N GLY A 82 -4.52 9.15 -6.26
CA GLY A 82 -3.56 10.21 -5.97
C GLY A 82 -3.03 10.10 -4.55
N ASN A 83 -2.13 11.01 -4.19
CA ASN A 83 -1.75 11.18 -2.79
C ASN A 83 -2.99 11.54 -1.97
N PHE A 84 -2.98 11.22 -0.69
CA PHE A 84 -4.17 11.32 0.13
C PHE A 84 -3.82 11.70 1.56
N TYR A 85 -4.81 12.22 2.26
CA TYR A 85 -4.82 12.36 3.70
C TYR A 85 -5.59 11.19 4.31
N ALA A 86 -5.15 10.69 5.46
CA ALA A 86 -5.90 9.68 6.20
C ALA A 86 -5.81 9.89 7.72
N ASP A 87 -6.87 9.52 8.42
CA ASP A 87 -6.89 9.41 9.88
C ASP A 87 -6.48 8.00 10.36
N SER A 88 -6.45 7.79 11.66
CA SER A 88 -6.11 6.49 12.26
C SER A 88 -7.14 5.39 11.94
N ALA A 89 -8.39 5.77 11.68
CA ALA A 89 -9.47 4.86 11.28
C ALA A 89 -9.39 4.44 9.80
N GLY A 90 -8.44 4.99 9.02
CA GLY A 90 -8.27 4.67 7.61
C GLY A 90 -9.27 5.36 6.69
N VAL A 91 -9.95 6.42 7.16
CA VAL A 91 -10.78 7.27 6.29
C VAL A 91 -9.85 8.09 5.41
N THR A 92 -9.96 7.95 4.09
CA THR A 92 -9.10 8.66 3.14
C THR A 92 -9.78 9.89 2.54
N LYS A 93 -9.03 10.98 2.36
CA LYS A 93 -9.42 12.15 1.57
C LYS A 93 -8.34 12.46 0.52
N GLN A 94 -8.73 12.68 -0.72
CA GLN A 94 -7.77 12.93 -1.81
C GLN A 94 -7.05 14.27 -1.62
N ALA A 95 -5.73 14.30 -1.85
CA ALA A 95 -4.94 15.52 -1.88
C ALA A 95 -4.91 16.15 -3.29
N PRO A 96 -4.78 17.48 -3.41
CA PRO A 96 -4.68 18.47 -2.34
C PRO A 96 -6.04 18.78 -1.68
N LEU A 97 -6.01 19.26 -0.43
CA LEU A 97 -7.18 19.78 0.28
C LEU A 97 -6.93 21.24 0.66
N ALA A 98 -7.94 22.10 0.51
CA ALA A 98 -7.85 23.50 0.92
C ALA A 98 -7.62 23.65 2.44
N LYS A 99 -8.18 22.72 3.24
CA LYS A 99 -7.98 22.62 4.68
C LYS A 99 -7.87 21.15 5.07
N VAL A 100 -6.79 20.80 5.76
CA VAL A 100 -6.59 19.44 6.30
C VAL A 100 -7.42 19.30 7.58
N PRO A 101 -8.35 18.33 7.68
CA PRO A 101 -9.11 18.13 8.92
C PRO A 101 -8.19 17.70 10.07
N ALA A 102 -8.59 18.01 11.31
CA ALA A 102 -7.87 17.55 12.49
C ALA A 102 -7.79 16.01 12.51
N GLY A 103 -6.63 15.47 12.91
CA GLY A 103 -6.37 14.02 12.96
C GLY A 103 -5.98 13.39 11.62
N PHE A 104 -6.08 14.09 10.49
CA PHE A 104 -5.64 13.60 9.19
C PHE A 104 -4.15 13.89 8.96
N LYS A 105 -3.42 12.90 8.45
CA LYS A 105 -2.01 13.03 8.04
C LYS A 105 -1.85 12.79 6.54
N TYR A 106 -0.87 13.44 5.93
CA TYR A 106 -0.56 13.27 4.51
C TYR A 106 0.19 11.95 4.26
N TYR A 107 -0.19 11.25 3.19
CA TYR A 107 0.45 10.04 2.72
C TYR A 107 0.66 10.09 1.20
N PRO A 108 1.91 9.91 0.72
CA PRO A 108 2.14 9.67 -0.71
C PRO A 108 1.56 8.31 -1.08
N ARG A 109 0.89 8.20 -2.24
CA ARG A 109 0.24 6.94 -2.67
C ARG A 109 1.23 5.80 -2.94
N LYS A 110 2.46 6.16 -3.28
CA LYS A 110 3.57 5.26 -3.58
C LYS A 110 4.88 5.94 -3.23
N GLY A 111 5.94 5.16 -3.08
CA GLY A 111 7.29 5.68 -2.98
C GLY A 111 8.32 4.59 -3.16
N TYR A 112 9.55 5.01 -3.43
CA TYR A 112 10.68 4.11 -3.61
C TYR A 112 11.94 4.77 -3.08
N ASP A 113 12.66 4.05 -2.23
CA ASP A 113 13.99 4.42 -1.75
C ASP A 113 15.05 3.61 -2.51
N PRO A 114 15.86 4.24 -3.38
CA PRO A 114 16.87 3.55 -4.17
C PRO A 114 18.05 3.03 -3.32
N VAL A 115 18.32 3.64 -2.16
CA VAL A 115 19.42 3.25 -1.28
C VAL A 115 19.09 1.91 -0.63
N THR A 116 17.95 1.84 0.06
CA THR A 116 17.51 0.62 0.74
C THR A 116 16.88 -0.40 -0.21
N GLY A 117 16.45 0.04 -1.41
CA GLY A 117 15.71 -0.78 -2.38
C GLY A 117 14.27 -1.06 -1.95
N VAL A 118 13.72 -0.32 -0.99
CA VAL A 118 12.36 -0.51 -0.50
C VAL A 118 11.39 0.34 -1.30
N ALA A 119 10.47 -0.33 -1.99
CA ALA A 119 9.29 0.29 -2.58
C ALA A 119 8.10 0.13 -1.64
N PHE A 120 7.17 1.09 -1.69
CA PHE A 120 5.86 0.93 -1.07
C PHE A 120 4.75 1.48 -1.95
N LEU A 121 3.56 0.93 -1.78
CA LEU A 121 2.32 1.46 -2.33
C LEU A 121 1.21 1.32 -1.29
N TRP A 122 0.25 2.22 -1.33
CA TRP A 122 -0.96 2.12 -0.51
C TRP A 122 -2.08 1.47 -1.30
N VAL A 123 -2.87 0.64 -0.62
CA VAL A 123 -4.14 0.10 -1.12
C VAL A 123 -5.24 0.30 -0.09
N VAL A 124 -6.47 0.44 -0.58
CA VAL A 124 -7.69 0.40 0.23
C VAL A 124 -8.27 -1.00 0.09
N VAL A 125 -8.53 -1.65 1.22
CA VAL A 125 -9.12 -2.99 1.33
C VAL A 125 -10.55 -2.82 1.86
N SER A 126 -11.56 -3.23 1.09
CA SER A 126 -12.99 -3.05 1.39
C SER A 126 -13.64 -4.27 2.02
#